data_AF-A0A370N7L8-F1
#
_entry.id   AF-A0A370N7L8-F1
#
_cell.length_a   1.000
_cell.length_b   1.000
_cell.length_c   1.000
_cell.angle_alpha   90.00
_cell.angle_beta   90.00
_cell.angle_gamma   90.00
#
_symmetry.space_group_name_H-M   'P 1'
#
loop_
_entity.id
_entity.type
_entity.pdbx_description
1 polymer ?
#
loop_
_entity_poly.entity_id
_entity_poly.type
_entity_poly.pdbx_seq_one_letter_code
_entity_poly.pdbx_strand_id
1 'polypeptide(L)'
;MNMLDNETARGFHDALGAPARAADIDAADDVYGWLIGSWDMDVVHYRVDLGGARRRGEIHFGWVLEGRAVQDVWIMPPRGERHTGLAAADSMYGTTLRLWDPALRAWRVTYVNPLTGQRDELVGRRVGDDLVQIGTHADGTPIRWSFTDITRDTFRWSGMALAQDGVSWRLEAEFHARRRRA
;
A
#
# COMPACT_ATOMS: atom_id res chain seq x y z
N MET A 1 22.81 20.69 -1.98
CA MET A 1 22.15 19.79 -2.94
C MET A 1 22.71 20.13 -4.31
N ASN A 2 23.50 19.25 -4.92
CA ASN A 2 24.20 19.58 -6.16
C ASN A 2 23.24 19.41 -7.35
N MET A 3 23.37 20.20 -8.42
CA MET A 3 22.46 20.12 -9.58
C MET A 3 22.45 18.73 -10.23
N LEU A 4 23.60 18.05 -10.24
CA LEU A 4 23.78 16.67 -10.70
C LEU A 4 22.95 15.65 -9.89
N ASP A 5 22.76 15.88 -8.59
CA ASP A 5 21.96 15.00 -7.74
C ASP A 5 20.47 15.10 -8.09
N ASN A 6 20.02 16.32 -8.46
CA ASN A 6 18.63 16.60 -8.81
C ASN A 6 18.27 16.10 -10.22
N GLU A 7 19.21 16.15 -11.17
CA GLU A 7 19.04 15.55 -12.50
C GLU A 7 18.99 14.03 -12.45
N THR A 8 19.87 13.40 -11.66
CA THR A 8 19.89 11.93 -11.50
C THR A 8 18.60 11.43 -10.84
N ALA A 9 18.14 12.10 -9.77
CA ALA A 9 16.87 11.78 -9.12
C ALA A 9 15.67 11.95 -10.08
N ARG A 10 15.68 13.01 -10.89
CA ARG A 10 14.64 13.25 -11.90
C ARG A 10 14.60 12.15 -12.96
N GLY A 11 15.75 11.76 -13.51
CA GLY A 11 15.82 10.68 -14.49
C GLY A 11 15.24 9.36 -13.97
N PHE A 12 15.49 9.01 -12.71
CA PHE A 12 14.87 7.84 -12.07
C PHE A 12 13.35 7.98 -11.95
N HIS A 13 12.85 9.11 -11.44
CA HIS A 13 11.41 9.33 -11.28
C HIS A 13 10.67 9.34 -12.62
N ASP A 14 11.25 9.95 -13.65
CA ASP A 14 10.70 10.00 -15.00
C ASP A 14 10.67 8.61 -15.65
N ALA A 15 11.71 7.79 -15.45
CA ALA A 15 11.76 6.41 -15.94
C ALA A 15 10.82 5.47 -15.18
N LEU A 16 10.59 5.74 -13.89
CA LEU A 16 9.71 4.94 -13.04
C LEU A 16 8.24 5.24 -13.31
N GLY A 17 7.86 6.52 -13.35
CA GLY A 17 6.47 6.97 -13.41
C GLY A 17 5.81 6.72 -14.76
N ALA A 18 4.50 6.48 -14.73
CA ALA A 18 3.66 6.41 -15.91
C ALA A 18 2.41 7.26 -15.74
N PRO A 19 1.89 7.89 -16.82
CA PRO A 19 0.73 8.77 -16.71
C PRO A 19 -0.60 8.03 -16.54
N ALA A 20 -0.66 6.75 -16.93
CA ALA A 20 -1.87 5.95 -16.92
C ALA A 20 -1.54 4.45 -16.90
N ARG A 21 -2.58 3.63 -16.73
CA ARG A 21 -2.55 2.18 -16.96
C ARG A 21 -2.10 1.86 -18.39
N ALA A 22 -1.32 0.80 -18.56
CA ALA A 22 -0.99 0.27 -19.88
C ALA A 22 -2.26 -0.14 -20.66
N ALA A 23 -2.27 0.13 -21.96
CA ALA A 23 -3.46 -0.04 -22.81
C ALA A 23 -3.90 -1.51 -22.99
N ASP A 24 -2.99 -2.46 -22.75
CA ASP A 24 -3.24 -3.91 -22.83
C ASP A 24 -3.78 -4.52 -21.54
N ILE A 25 -3.94 -3.72 -20.48
CA ILE A 25 -4.66 -4.11 -19.27
C ILE A 25 -6.11 -3.63 -19.42
N ASP A 26 -7.04 -4.58 -19.53
CA ASP A 26 -8.46 -4.29 -19.66
C ASP A 26 -8.96 -3.42 -18.50
N ALA A 27 -9.88 -2.50 -18.77
CA ALA A 27 -10.47 -1.66 -17.72
C ALA A 27 -11.18 -2.49 -16.62
N ALA A 28 -11.69 -3.66 -16.97
CA ALA A 28 -12.29 -4.60 -16.02
C ALA A 28 -11.26 -5.30 -15.11
N ASP A 29 -9.99 -5.33 -15.51
CA ASP A 29 -8.87 -5.91 -14.75
C ASP A 29 -8.11 -4.84 -13.95
N ASP A 30 -8.37 -3.56 -14.22
CA ASP A 30 -7.93 -2.45 -13.39
C ASP A 30 -8.71 -2.43 -12.07
N VAL A 31 -8.10 -2.99 -11.03
CA VAL A 31 -8.68 -3.01 -9.67
C VAL A 31 -8.04 -1.97 -8.74
N TYR A 32 -6.98 -1.29 -9.18
CA TYR A 32 -6.19 -0.37 -8.33
C TYR A 32 -6.13 1.07 -8.86
N GLY A 33 -6.54 1.35 -10.09
CA GLY A 33 -6.43 2.67 -10.72
C GLY A 33 -7.17 3.78 -9.97
N TRP A 34 -8.18 3.44 -9.16
CA TRP A 34 -8.89 4.40 -8.31
C TRP A 34 -8.04 4.91 -7.12
N LEU A 35 -6.99 4.18 -6.73
CA LEU A 35 -6.06 4.59 -5.66
C LEU A 35 -5.10 5.70 -6.08
N ILE A 36 -4.87 5.88 -7.38
CA ILE A 36 -3.85 6.83 -7.89
C ILE A 36 -4.06 8.22 -7.28
N GLY A 37 -2.97 8.79 -6.77
CA GLY A 37 -2.98 10.06 -6.05
C GLY A 37 -2.47 9.95 -4.61
N SER A 38 -2.74 10.98 -3.81
CA SER A 38 -2.25 11.11 -2.44
C SER A 38 -3.40 11.04 -1.43
N TRP A 39 -3.14 10.43 -0.28
CA TRP A 39 -4.15 10.19 0.75
C TRP A 39 -3.59 10.44 2.14
N ASP A 40 -4.41 11.04 2.99
CA ASP A 40 -4.23 11.04 4.43
C ASP A 40 -4.80 9.74 5.00
N MET A 41 -4.10 9.18 5.98
CA MET A 41 -4.50 7.93 6.62
C MET A 41 -4.66 8.15 8.11
N ASP A 42 -5.86 7.87 8.63
CA ASP A 42 -6.09 7.71 10.06
C ASP A 42 -5.77 6.26 10.41
N VAL A 43 -4.81 6.05 11.31
CA VAL A 43 -4.38 4.71 11.76
C VAL A 43 -5.20 4.34 12.99
N VAL A 44 -6.12 3.40 12.79
CA VAL A 44 -7.08 2.96 13.82
C VAL A 44 -6.48 1.83 14.65
N HIS A 45 -5.82 0.89 13.98
CA HIS A 45 -5.15 -0.25 14.61
C HIS A 45 -3.82 -0.51 13.89
N TYR A 46 -2.76 -0.80 14.64
CA TYR A 46 -1.51 -1.29 14.07
C TYR A 46 -0.69 -2.05 15.11
N ARG A 47 -0.65 -3.39 15.00
CA ARG A 47 -0.05 -4.37 15.94
C ARG A 47 -0.68 -4.39 17.34
N VAL A 48 -1.05 -3.22 17.85
CA VAL A 48 -1.79 -2.99 19.08
C VAL A 48 -2.99 -2.10 18.78
N ASP A 49 -4.04 -2.23 19.58
CA ASP A 49 -5.11 -1.25 19.61
C ASP A 49 -4.54 0.06 20.17
N LEU A 50 -4.75 1.15 19.44
CA LEU A 50 -4.27 2.47 19.82
C LEU A 50 -5.20 3.18 20.81
N GLY A 51 -6.34 2.58 21.20
CA GLY A 51 -7.19 3.05 22.30
C GLY A 51 -7.72 4.47 22.10
N GLY A 52 -7.87 4.93 20.85
CA GLY A 52 -8.29 6.28 20.49
C GLY A 52 -7.16 7.31 20.31
N ALA A 53 -5.89 6.95 20.57
CA ALA A 53 -4.74 7.78 20.20
C ALA A 53 -4.58 7.79 18.67
N ARG A 54 -5.04 8.86 18.03
CA ARG A 54 -4.97 9.01 16.56
C ARG A 54 -3.52 9.09 16.11
N ARG A 55 -3.02 7.99 15.53
CA ARG A 55 -1.84 8.06 14.68
C ARG A 55 -2.25 8.41 13.26
N ARG A 56 -1.42 9.18 12.59
CA ARG A 56 -1.61 9.58 11.21
C ARG A 56 -0.55 8.93 10.34
N GLY A 57 -0.88 8.75 9.08
CA GLY A 57 0.06 8.46 8.03
C GLY A 57 -0.34 9.13 6.72
N GLU A 58 0.48 8.94 5.72
CA GLU A 58 0.18 9.32 4.35
C GLU A 58 0.58 8.21 3.40
N ILE A 59 -0.22 8.02 2.35
CA ILE A 59 0.08 7.07 1.28
C ILE A 59 -0.05 7.75 -0.08
N HIS A 60 0.88 7.45 -0.96
CA HIS A 60 0.94 8.01 -2.30
C HIS A 60 1.00 6.86 -3.31
N PHE A 61 0.08 6.84 -4.27
CA PHE A 61 -0.01 5.84 -5.32
C PHE A 61 0.28 6.44 -6.69
N GLY A 62 1.01 5.70 -7.52
CA GLY A 62 1.29 6.06 -8.90
C GLY A 62 1.30 4.85 -9.83
N TRP A 63 0.91 5.08 -11.08
CA TRP A 63 1.24 4.16 -12.17
C TRP A 63 2.74 4.22 -12.39
N VAL A 64 3.38 3.06 -12.51
CA VAL A 64 4.81 2.94 -12.73
C VAL A 64 5.11 1.88 -13.79
N LEU A 65 6.35 1.85 -14.28
CA LEU A 65 6.84 0.84 -15.22
C LEU A 65 5.94 0.76 -16.47
N GLU A 66 5.84 1.89 -17.18
CA GLU A 66 4.99 2.05 -18.37
C GLU A 66 3.49 1.77 -18.13
N GLY A 67 3.02 1.91 -16.89
CA GLY A 67 1.62 1.70 -16.53
C GLY A 67 1.27 0.22 -16.31
N ARG A 68 2.27 -0.66 -16.22
CA ARG A 68 2.10 -2.11 -16.00
C ARG A 68 2.06 -2.48 -14.52
N ALA A 69 2.30 -1.50 -13.66
CA ALA A 69 2.32 -1.67 -12.23
C ALA A 69 1.73 -0.44 -11.52
N VAL A 70 1.15 -0.67 -10.34
CA VAL A 70 0.83 0.39 -9.38
C VAL A 70 1.80 0.27 -8.22
N GLN A 71 2.53 1.34 -7.92
CA GLN A 71 3.38 1.42 -6.74
C GLN A 71 2.76 2.38 -5.73
N ASP A 72 2.91 2.07 -4.45
CA ASP A 72 2.66 3.02 -3.37
C ASP A 72 3.88 3.30 -2.51
N VAL A 73 3.83 4.39 -1.76
CA VAL A 73 4.73 4.67 -0.65
C VAL A 73 3.88 4.95 0.58
N TRP A 74 3.94 4.05 1.57
CA TRP A 74 3.23 4.15 2.83
C TRP A 74 4.14 4.71 3.93
N ILE A 75 3.71 5.79 4.58
CA ILE A 75 4.53 6.54 5.52
C ILE A 75 3.74 6.81 6.80
N MET A 76 4.30 6.40 7.95
CA MET A 76 3.77 6.67 9.28
C MET A 76 4.94 7.04 10.22
N PRO A 77 4.88 8.14 11.00
CA PRO A 77 3.97 9.27 10.84
C PRO A 77 4.18 10.00 9.48
N PRO A 78 3.26 10.89 9.05
CA PRO A 78 3.35 11.60 7.77
C PRO A 78 4.64 12.42 7.69
N ARG A 79 5.18 12.65 6.48
CA ARG A 79 6.51 13.27 6.30
C ARG A 79 6.72 14.57 7.07
N GLY A 80 5.70 15.43 7.16
CA GLY A 80 5.77 16.70 7.89
C GLY A 80 5.88 16.58 9.42
N GLU A 81 5.62 15.40 9.98
CA GLU A 81 5.65 15.11 11.43
C GLU A 81 6.83 14.20 11.82
N ARG A 82 7.64 13.79 10.84
CA ARG A 82 8.80 12.92 11.09
C ARG A 82 9.94 13.71 11.72
N HIS A 83 10.62 13.09 12.68
CA HIS A 83 11.77 13.65 13.38
C HIS A 83 12.78 12.55 13.72
N THR A 84 14.02 12.94 14.04
CA THR A 84 15.06 12.01 14.49
C THR A 84 14.69 11.37 15.82
N GLY A 85 14.92 10.07 15.98
CA GLY A 85 14.64 9.34 17.22
C GLY A 85 13.30 8.63 17.29
N LEU A 86 12.52 8.61 16.20
CA LEU A 86 11.33 7.77 16.09
C LEU A 86 11.69 6.29 16.28
N ALA A 87 11.01 5.60 17.19
CA ALA A 87 11.18 4.17 17.36
C ALA A 87 10.74 3.43 16.08
N ALA A 88 11.47 2.38 15.70
CA ALA A 88 11.15 1.59 14.51
C ALA A 88 9.74 0.97 14.58
N ALA A 89 9.29 0.59 15.79
CA ALA A 89 7.94 0.07 16.03
C ALA A 89 6.83 1.12 15.75
N ASP A 90 7.18 2.40 15.83
CA ASP A 90 6.27 3.54 15.69
C ASP A 90 6.34 4.21 14.32
N SER A 91 7.17 3.68 13.42
CA SER A 91 7.45 4.27 12.11
C SER A 91 7.33 3.26 10.98
N MET A 92 6.75 3.69 9.86
CA MET A 92 6.75 2.98 8.59
C MET A 92 7.22 3.91 7.49
N TYR A 93 8.00 3.35 6.58
CA TYR A 93 8.35 3.97 5.31
C TYR A 93 8.55 2.86 4.29
N GLY A 94 7.43 2.25 3.90
CA GLY A 94 7.38 1.07 3.05
C GLY A 94 6.84 1.38 1.66
N THR A 95 6.94 0.41 0.77
CA THR A 95 6.39 0.48 -0.58
C THR A 95 5.74 -0.84 -0.95
N THR A 96 4.59 -0.76 -1.60
CA THR A 96 3.96 -1.91 -2.25
C THR A 96 4.08 -1.77 -3.75
N LEU A 97 4.54 -2.82 -4.43
CA LEU A 97 4.48 -2.94 -5.88
C LEU A 97 3.39 -3.94 -6.27
N ARG A 98 2.46 -3.51 -7.13
CA ARG A 98 1.36 -4.32 -7.65
C ARG A 98 1.58 -4.51 -9.13
N LEU A 99 1.90 -5.73 -9.55
CA LEU A 99 2.23 -6.11 -10.92
C LEU A 99 1.05 -6.85 -11.55
N TRP A 100 0.60 -6.41 -12.73
CA TRP A 100 -0.41 -7.16 -13.48
C TRP A 100 0.20 -8.46 -14.02
N ASP A 101 -0.45 -9.59 -13.73
CA ASP A 101 -0.12 -10.91 -14.30
C ASP A 101 -1.26 -11.35 -15.24
N PRO A 102 -1.08 -11.26 -16.57
CA PRO A 102 -2.13 -11.60 -17.52
C PRO A 102 -2.45 -13.10 -17.54
N ALA A 103 -1.51 -13.98 -17.16
CA ALA A 103 -1.75 -15.42 -17.09
C ALA A 103 -2.65 -15.79 -15.90
N LEU A 104 -2.48 -15.09 -14.76
CA LEU A 104 -3.34 -15.25 -13.59
C LEU A 104 -4.62 -14.41 -13.64
N ARG A 105 -4.70 -13.45 -14.58
CA ARG A 105 -5.69 -12.37 -14.60
C ARG A 105 -5.88 -11.75 -13.21
N ALA A 106 -4.78 -11.45 -12.55
CA ALA A 106 -4.75 -10.92 -11.19
C ALA A 106 -3.50 -10.07 -10.98
N TRP A 107 -3.45 -9.37 -9.86
CA TRP A 107 -2.31 -8.55 -9.50
C TRP A 107 -1.44 -9.27 -8.49
N ARG A 108 -0.16 -9.46 -8.79
CA ARG A 108 0.83 -9.87 -7.80
C ARG A 108 1.22 -8.66 -6.98
N VAL A 109 1.23 -8.81 -5.66
CA VAL A 109 1.44 -7.71 -4.73
C VAL A 109 2.61 -8.05 -3.82
N THR A 110 3.62 -7.21 -3.81
CA THR A 110 4.76 -7.34 -2.93
C THR A 110 4.89 -6.07 -2.10
N TYR A 111 4.79 -6.19 -0.77
CA TYR A 111 5.07 -5.10 0.15
C TYR A 111 6.45 -5.29 0.78
N VAL A 112 7.19 -4.19 0.93
CA VAL A 112 8.45 -4.17 1.66
C VAL A 112 8.54 -2.94 2.57
N ASN A 113 9.03 -3.13 3.79
CA ASN A 113 9.41 -2.05 4.70
C ASN A 113 10.88 -2.20 5.10
N PRO A 114 11.80 -1.39 4.54
CA PRO A 114 13.23 -1.51 4.83
C PRO A 114 13.57 -1.20 6.29
N LEU A 115 12.74 -0.43 7.00
CA LEU A 115 13.01 -0.07 8.40
C LEU A 115 12.87 -1.27 9.35
N THR A 116 11.93 -2.17 9.08
CA THR A 116 11.65 -3.34 9.92
C THR A 116 12.07 -4.66 9.26
N GLY A 117 12.47 -4.64 7.99
CA GLY A 117 12.70 -5.84 7.19
C GLY A 117 11.42 -6.60 6.82
N GLN A 118 10.23 -6.02 7.08
CA GLN A 118 8.96 -6.67 6.75
C GLN A 118 8.83 -6.86 5.24
N ARG A 119 8.37 -8.05 4.84
CA ARG A 119 8.07 -8.41 3.47
C ARG A 119 6.84 -9.29 3.41
N ASP A 120 5.91 -8.93 2.54
CA ASP A 120 4.67 -9.65 2.32
C ASP A 120 4.47 -9.91 0.82
N GLU A 121 3.94 -11.07 0.47
CA GLU A 121 3.68 -11.50 -0.91
C GLU A 121 2.23 -11.95 -1.04
N LEU A 122 1.46 -11.34 -1.94
CA LEU A 122 0.02 -11.56 -2.08
C LEU A 122 -0.43 -11.57 -3.54
N VAL A 123 -1.68 -12.00 -3.74
CA VAL A 123 -2.40 -11.83 -5.00
C VAL A 123 -3.71 -11.08 -4.76
N GLY A 124 -3.88 -9.96 -5.45
CA GLY A 124 -5.03 -9.07 -5.36
C GLY A 124 -6.09 -9.34 -6.43
N ARG A 125 -7.36 -9.39 -6.01
CA ARG A 125 -8.55 -9.55 -6.86
C ARG A 125 -9.74 -8.76 -6.34
N ARG A 126 -10.60 -8.32 -7.25
CA ARG A 126 -11.91 -7.78 -6.92
C ARG A 126 -12.84 -8.91 -6.44
N VAL A 127 -13.53 -8.68 -5.32
CA VAL A 127 -14.47 -9.62 -4.69
C VAL A 127 -15.72 -8.82 -4.33
N GLY A 128 -16.75 -8.91 -5.18
CA GLY A 128 -17.90 -8.01 -5.08
C GLY A 128 -17.47 -6.55 -5.26
N ASP A 129 -17.86 -5.70 -4.32
CA ASP A 129 -17.49 -4.27 -4.29
C ASP A 129 -16.12 -4.02 -3.63
N ASP A 130 -15.54 -5.04 -3.01
CA ASP A 130 -14.27 -4.96 -2.28
C ASP A 130 -13.08 -5.41 -3.16
N LEU A 131 -11.88 -5.07 -2.70
CA LEU A 131 -10.63 -5.56 -3.26
C LEU A 131 -9.85 -6.31 -2.18
N VAL A 132 -9.63 -7.60 -2.41
CA VAL A 132 -9.01 -8.51 -1.45
C VAL A 132 -7.68 -9.01 -1.99
N GLN A 133 -6.67 -8.98 -1.13
CA GLN A 133 -5.33 -9.51 -1.39
C GLN A 133 -5.09 -10.65 -0.41
N ILE A 134 -4.74 -11.82 -0.94
CA ILE A 134 -4.49 -13.03 -0.15
C ILE A 134 -3.05 -13.46 -0.38
N GLY A 135 -2.34 -13.77 0.69
CA GLY A 135 -0.91 -14.08 0.60
C GLY A 135 -0.32 -14.51 1.93
N THR A 136 0.98 -14.27 2.08
CA THR A 136 1.73 -14.63 3.30
C THR A 136 2.72 -13.55 3.69
N HIS A 137 3.00 -13.46 4.98
CA HIS A 137 4.24 -12.85 5.49
C HIS A 137 5.47 -13.67 5.06
N ALA A 138 6.66 -13.11 5.27
CA ALA A 138 7.93 -13.80 5.00
C ALA A 138 8.13 -15.12 5.78
N ASP A 139 7.49 -15.27 6.95
CA ASP A 139 7.53 -16.49 7.76
C ASP A 139 6.49 -17.54 7.32
N GLY A 140 5.72 -17.26 6.27
CA GLY A 140 4.68 -18.14 5.74
C GLY A 140 3.31 -17.99 6.40
N THR A 141 3.15 -17.11 7.40
CA THR A 141 1.86 -16.84 8.03
C THR A 141 0.85 -16.32 7.00
N PRO A 142 -0.32 -16.97 6.82
CA PRO A 142 -1.34 -16.49 5.89
C PRO A 142 -1.90 -15.14 6.31
N ILE A 143 -2.02 -14.24 5.33
CA ILE A 143 -2.56 -12.90 5.51
C ILE A 143 -3.62 -12.58 4.48
N ARG A 144 -4.51 -11.68 4.87
CA ARG A 144 -5.54 -11.11 4.01
C ARG A 144 -5.61 -9.60 4.22
N TRP A 145 -5.38 -8.85 3.15
CA TRP A 145 -5.57 -7.41 3.13
C TRP A 145 -6.81 -7.05 2.30
N SER A 146 -7.68 -6.20 2.83
CA SER A 146 -8.94 -5.84 2.17
C SER A 146 -9.10 -4.34 2.09
N PHE A 147 -9.46 -3.84 0.90
CA PHE A 147 -9.93 -2.49 0.68
C PHE A 147 -11.45 -2.55 0.58
N THR A 148 -12.13 -1.82 1.44
CA THR A 148 -13.60 -1.83 1.56
C THR A 148 -14.13 -0.41 1.68
N ASP A 149 -15.46 -0.26 1.61
CA ASP A 149 -16.14 1.05 1.65
C ASP A 149 -15.52 2.04 0.65
N ILE A 150 -15.18 1.53 -0.55
CA ILE A 150 -14.42 2.26 -1.57
C ILE A 150 -15.30 3.33 -2.21
N THR A 151 -14.87 4.57 -2.09
CA THR A 151 -15.45 5.71 -2.81
C THR A 151 -14.37 6.44 -3.59
N ARG A 152 -14.77 7.51 -4.30
CA ARG A 152 -13.80 8.39 -4.96
C ARG A 152 -12.79 8.99 -3.96
N ASP A 153 -13.25 9.36 -2.77
CA ASP A 153 -12.48 10.20 -1.83
C ASP A 153 -12.14 9.51 -0.50
N THR A 154 -12.65 8.31 -0.27
CA THR A 154 -12.42 7.53 0.96
C THR A 154 -12.31 6.04 0.68
N PHE A 155 -11.62 5.32 1.54
CA PHE A 155 -11.71 3.86 1.64
C PHE A 155 -11.28 3.41 3.04
N ARG A 156 -11.63 2.17 3.41
CA ARG A 156 -11.06 1.47 4.54
C ARG A 156 -10.07 0.43 4.07
N TRP A 157 -9.00 0.25 4.81
CA TRP A 157 -7.97 -0.74 4.52
C TRP A 157 -7.60 -1.50 5.78
N SER A 158 -7.79 -2.82 5.76
CA SER A 158 -7.53 -3.69 6.89
C SER A 158 -6.64 -4.86 6.51
N GLY A 159 -5.75 -5.23 7.43
CA GLY A 159 -4.86 -6.38 7.34
C GLY A 159 -5.18 -7.38 8.43
N MET A 160 -5.43 -8.63 8.05
CA MET A 160 -5.67 -9.74 8.96
C MET A 160 -4.59 -10.80 8.77
N ALA A 161 -4.11 -11.40 9.86
CA ALA A 161 -3.24 -12.56 9.84
C ALA A 161 -3.93 -13.77 10.50
N LEU A 162 -3.69 -14.96 9.95
CA LEU A 162 -4.16 -16.20 10.55
C LEU A 162 -3.43 -16.44 11.88
N ALA A 163 -4.18 -16.69 12.94
CA ALA A 163 -3.62 -16.99 14.25
C ALA A 163 -2.95 -18.37 14.26
N GLN A 164 -2.13 -18.61 15.30
CA GLN A 164 -1.44 -19.88 15.51
C GLN A 164 -2.38 -21.08 15.69
N ASP A 165 -3.66 -20.85 16.00
CA ASP A 165 -4.67 -21.92 16.05
C ASP A 165 -5.06 -22.43 14.66
N GLY A 166 -4.62 -21.76 13.58
CA GLY A 166 -4.91 -22.11 12.20
C GLY A 166 -6.36 -21.85 11.77
N VAL A 167 -7.17 -21.20 12.62
CA VAL A 167 -8.62 -21.03 12.42
C VAL A 167 -9.03 -19.57 12.56
N SER A 168 -8.56 -18.89 13.60
CA SER A 168 -8.96 -17.52 13.92
C SER A 168 -8.14 -16.53 13.12
N TRP A 169 -8.76 -15.41 12.71
CA TRP A 169 -8.06 -14.29 12.08
C TRP A 169 -7.88 -13.15 13.07
N ARG A 170 -6.66 -12.64 13.19
CA ARG A 170 -6.32 -11.49 14.03
C ARG A 170 -6.18 -10.24 13.18
N LEU A 171 -6.75 -9.13 13.65
CA LEU A 171 -6.53 -7.82 13.06
C LEU A 171 -5.09 -7.39 13.34
N GLU A 172 -4.34 -7.09 12.30
CA GLU A 172 -2.98 -6.56 12.41
C GLU A 172 -2.94 -5.05 12.17
N ALA A 173 -3.80 -4.58 11.27
CA ALA A 173 -3.86 -3.18 10.91
C ALA A 173 -5.25 -2.77 10.42
N GLU A 174 -5.64 -1.55 10.75
CA GLU A 174 -6.82 -0.90 10.20
C GLU A 174 -6.53 0.59 9.95
N PHE A 175 -6.85 1.04 8.76
CA PHE A 175 -6.63 2.40 8.30
C PHE A 175 -7.87 2.95 7.61
N HIS A 176 -8.19 4.21 7.88
CA HIS A 176 -9.23 4.95 7.17
C HIS A 176 -8.57 6.04 6.32
N ALA A 177 -8.79 5.97 5.02
CA ALA A 177 -8.16 6.83 4.05
C ALA A 177 -9.06 7.99 3.63
N ARG A 178 -8.47 9.16 3.44
CA ARG A 178 -9.12 10.36 2.88
C ARG A 178 -8.23 10.95 1.80
N ARG A 179 -8.78 11.17 0.61
CA ARG A 179 -8.02 11.72 -0.52
C ARG A 179 -7.56 13.14 -0.22
N ARG A 180 -6.29 13.44 -0.47
CA ARG A 180 -5.77 14.81 -0.45
C ARG A 180 -6.26 15.55 -1.69
N ARG A 181 -6.96 16.65 -1.47
CA ARG A 181 -7.27 17.60 -2.54
C ARG A 181 -6.01 18.40 -2.83
N ALA A 182 -5.71 18.56 -4.12
CA ALA A 182 -4.66 19.45 -4.60
C ALA A 182 -5.04 20.91 -4.33
#